data_AF-A0A094GCD9-F1
#
_entry.id   AF-A0A094GCD9-F1
#
_cell.length_a   1.000
_cell.length_b   1.000
_cell.length_c   1.000
_cell.angle_alpha   90.00
_cell.angle_beta   90.00
_cell.angle_gamma   90.00
#
_symmetry.space_group_name_H-M   'P 1'
#
loop_
_entity.id
_entity.type
_entity.pdbx_description
1 polymer ?
#
loop_
_entity_poly.entity_id
_entity_poly.type
_entity_poly.pdbx_seq_one_letter_code
_entity_poly.pdbx_strand_id
1 'polypeptide(L)'
;MSNTAPGEGTLRVNPLFDRATAYYLLRPFFEAVRGPEGMGKDDFLAVDNWRLKEEQDSTLHGAYPSLCLELNDTLHPHLELEKSMINIPAVRPGDYVAWHCDTIHSVDTSHTGTTDSSVLYIPATPLTPANAAYLARQRANFLKGIPPPDFPGGVGEEHHVGRGSEADLANESKEARRSVGVEKWEVEGEEGVRKALEEGNKALGF
;
A
#
# COMPACT_ATOMS: atom_id res chain seq x y z
N MET A 1 -9.84 -2.73 -14.74
CA MET A 1 -11.00 -2.20 -15.50
C MET A 1 -10.71 -2.12 -17.00
N SER A 2 -9.46 -2.29 -17.41
CA SER A 2 -8.98 -2.34 -18.79
C SER A 2 -8.26 -3.67 -19.05
N ASN A 3 -7.94 -3.94 -20.32
CA ASN A 3 -6.92 -4.92 -20.67
C ASN A 3 -5.57 -4.20 -20.68
N THR A 4 -4.57 -4.71 -19.96
CA THR A 4 -3.27 -4.02 -19.85
C THR A 4 -2.15 -5.03 -19.61
N ALA A 5 -1.07 -4.93 -20.37
CA ALA A 5 0.09 -5.82 -20.36
C ALA A 5 1.37 -5.12 -19.84
N PRO A 6 2.45 -5.86 -19.51
CA PRO A 6 3.74 -5.27 -19.16
C PRO A 6 4.20 -4.17 -20.13
N GLY A 7 4.61 -3.01 -19.60
CA GLY A 7 5.01 -1.83 -20.39
C GLY A 7 3.86 -0.92 -20.82
N GLU A 8 2.62 -1.31 -20.55
CA GLU A 8 1.43 -0.50 -20.83
C GLU A 8 0.95 0.25 -19.58
N GLY A 9 1.86 0.87 -18.81
CA GLY A 9 1.47 1.66 -17.63
C GLY A 9 0.94 0.78 -16.49
N THR A 10 1.62 -0.33 -16.22
CA THR A 10 1.23 -1.35 -15.22
C THR A 10 2.03 -1.26 -13.94
N LEU A 11 1.60 -2.01 -12.91
CA LEU A 11 2.33 -2.20 -11.67
C LEU A 11 3.61 -3.01 -11.91
N ARG A 12 4.70 -2.58 -11.28
CA ARG A 12 5.91 -3.36 -11.07
C ARG A 12 6.07 -3.66 -9.59
N VAL A 13 6.59 -4.84 -9.27
CA VAL A 13 6.86 -5.27 -7.89
C VAL A 13 8.26 -5.86 -7.77
N ASN A 14 8.86 -5.74 -6.58
CA ASN A 14 10.02 -6.53 -6.21
C ASN A 14 9.53 -7.84 -5.59
N PRO A 15 9.78 -9.01 -6.22
CA PRO A 15 9.26 -10.29 -5.73
C PRO A 15 10.10 -10.87 -4.57
N LEU A 16 11.16 -10.18 -4.12
CA LEU A 16 12.07 -10.66 -3.07
C LEU A 16 11.65 -10.18 -1.68
N PHE A 17 10.36 -10.29 -1.37
CA PHE A 17 9.70 -9.72 -0.19
C PHE A 17 10.55 -9.77 1.09
N ASP A 18 10.83 -10.97 1.63
CA ASP A 18 11.54 -11.13 2.90
C ASP A 18 12.93 -10.47 2.89
N ARG A 19 13.66 -10.63 1.78
CA ARG A 19 15.04 -10.16 1.64
C ARG A 19 15.11 -8.65 1.45
N ALA A 20 14.20 -8.10 0.65
CA ALA A 20 14.10 -6.68 0.41
C ALA A 20 13.69 -5.93 1.68
N THR A 21 12.69 -6.45 2.41
CA THR A 21 12.24 -5.90 3.69
C THR A 21 13.34 -5.92 4.74
N ALA A 22 14.03 -7.05 4.91
CA ALA A 22 15.18 -7.11 5.82
C ALA A 22 16.28 -6.10 5.41
N TYR A 23 16.55 -5.98 4.11
CA TYR A 23 17.58 -5.08 3.60
C TYR A 23 17.30 -3.60 3.91
N TYR A 24 16.14 -3.06 3.54
CA TYR A 24 15.89 -1.62 3.75
C TYR A 24 15.66 -1.27 5.23
N LEU A 25 15.14 -2.20 6.05
CA LEU A 25 15.02 -1.99 7.50
C LEU A 25 16.39 -1.95 8.19
N LEU A 26 17.33 -2.77 7.73
CA LEU A 26 18.69 -2.83 8.31
C LEU A 26 19.63 -1.80 7.68
N ARG A 27 19.33 -1.26 6.49
CA ARG A 27 20.17 -0.32 5.74
C ARG A 27 20.73 0.85 6.58
N PRO A 28 19.97 1.50 7.48
CA PRO A 28 20.47 2.60 8.31
C PRO A 28 21.68 2.25 9.20
N PHE A 29 21.79 0.99 9.61
CA PHE A 29 22.80 0.52 10.56
C PHE A 29 24.12 0.13 9.90
N PHE A 30 24.16 0.05 8.56
CA PHE A 30 25.35 -0.36 7.81
C PHE A 30 25.95 0.79 7.00
N GLU A 31 27.27 0.81 6.90
CA GLU A 31 28.03 1.76 6.09
C GLU A 31 29.05 1.03 5.21
N ALA A 32 29.42 1.68 4.11
CA ALA A 32 30.49 1.20 3.25
C ALA A 32 31.85 1.53 3.88
N VAL A 33 32.76 0.56 3.92
CA VAL A 33 34.14 0.72 4.36
C VAL A 33 34.91 1.63 3.40
N ARG A 34 34.63 1.51 2.10
CA ARG A 34 35.14 2.39 1.05
C ARG A 34 33.99 2.87 0.18
N GLY A 35 34.00 4.16 -0.15
CA GLY A 35 33.02 4.77 -1.04
C GLY A 35 33.10 4.23 -2.49
N PRO A 36 32.11 4.55 -3.32
CA PRO A 36 32.03 4.05 -4.70
C PRO A 36 33.03 4.70 -5.67
N GLU A 37 33.71 5.78 -5.27
CA GLU A 37 34.64 6.51 -6.12
C GLU A 37 35.84 5.66 -6.54
N GLY A 38 36.00 5.47 -7.85
CA GLY A 38 37.09 4.66 -8.41
C GLY A 38 36.95 3.15 -8.20
N MET A 39 35.77 2.68 -7.77
CA MET A 39 35.49 1.27 -7.49
C MET A 39 34.45 0.70 -8.48
N GLY A 40 34.62 -0.56 -8.88
CA GLY A 40 33.59 -1.28 -9.64
C GLY A 40 32.34 -1.54 -8.80
N LYS A 41 31.17 -1.65 -9.45
CA LYS A 41 29.90 -1.91 -8.74
C LYS A 41 29.98 -3.17 -7.87
N ASP A 42 30.50 -4.26 -8.41
CA ASP A 42 30.56 -5.54 -7.70
C ASP A 42 31.50 -5.47 -6.48
N ASP A 43 32.63 -4.77 -6.60
CA ASP A 43 33.56 -4.54 -5.49
C ASP A 43 32.94 -3.64 -4.41
N PHE A 44 32.14 -2.63 -4.81
CA PHE A 44 31.46 -1.74 -3.87
C PHE A 44 30.36 -2.46 -3.09
N LEU A 45 29.65 -3.40 -3.72
CA LEU A 45 28.58 -4.20 -3.12
C LEU A 45 29.07 -5.50 -2.48
N ALA A 46 30.38 -5.76 -2.49
CA ALA A 46 30.96 -6.93 -1.86
C ALA A 46 30.75 -6.87 -0.33
N VAL A 47 30.43 -8.02 0.28
CA VAL A 47 30.09 -8.12 1.71
C VAL A 47 31.17 -7.56 2.63
N ASP A 48 32.45 -7.71 2.25
CA ASP A 48 33.61 -7.21 3.00
C ASP A 48 33.82 -5.70 2.90
N ASN A 49 33.15 -5.01 1.96
CA ASN A 49 33.10 -3.56 1.89
C ASN A 49 31.98 -2.95 2.74
N TRP A 50 31.22 -3.74 3.51
CA TRP A 50 30.15 -3.26 4.37
C TRP A 50 30.32 -3.71 5.81
N ARG A 51 30.05 -2.81 6.75
CA ARG A 51 30.11 -3.09 8.18
C ARG A 51 28.97 -2.42 8.94
N LEU A 52 28.68 -2.94 10.12
CA LEU A 52 27.83 -2.23 11.07
C LEU A 52 28.53 -0.92 11.47
N LYS A 53 27.79 0.19 11.47
CA LYS A 53 28.30 1.48 11.92
C LYS A 53 28.79 1.41 13.36
N GLU A 54 29.97 1.97 13.62
CA GLU A 54 30.52 2.07 14.97
C GLU A 54 29.71 3.05 15.82
N GLU A 55 29.32 4.18 15.23
CA GLU A 55 28.45 5.19 15.85
C GLU A 55 27.15 5.30 15.06
N GLN A 56 26.01 5.24 15.77
CA GLN A 56 24.70 5.37 15.14
C GLN A 56 24.34 6.85 14.97
N ASP A 57 23.74 7.16 13.83
CA ASP A 57 23.25 8.50 13.49
C ASP A 57 21.74 8.45 13.18
N SER A 58 21.16 9.61 12.89
CA SER A 58 19.73 9.74 12.57
C SER A 58 19.41 9.50 11.07
N THR A 59 20.33 8.94 10.30
CA THR A 59 20.15 8.75 8.84
C THR A 59 19.27 7.55 8.57
N LEU A 60 18.06 7.81 8.11
CA LEU A 60 17.13 6.80 7.59
C LEU A 60 17.06 6.96 6.07
N HIS A 61 17.74 6.08 5.34
CA HIS A 61 17.91 6.20 3.89
C HIS A 61 16.55 6.25 3.18
N GLY A 62 16.25 7.37 2.53
CA GLY A 62 15.01 7.57 1.76
C GLY A 62 13.76 7.84 2.61
N ALA A 63 13.88 7.90 3.93
CA ALA A 63 12.77 8.20 4.82
C ALA A 63 12.72 9.71 5.09
N TYR A 64 11.56 10.30 4.84
CA TYR A 64 11.25 11.69 5.19
C TYR A 64 9.91 11.73 5.92
N PRO A 65 9.78 12.54 7.00
CA PRO A 65 8.52 12.63 7.71
C PRO A 65 7.34 12.97 6.79
N SER A 66 6.26 12.22 6.92
CA SER A 66 5.03 12.38 6.13
C SER A 66 5.12 12.05 4.63
N LEU A 67 6.20 11.39 4.18
CA LEU A 67 6.34 10.87 2.82
C LEU A 67 6.49 9.34 2.82
N CYS A 68 6.22 8.73 1.67
CA CYS A 68 6.55 7.32 1.45
C CYS A 68 8.06 7.08 1.58
N LEU A 69 8.45 5.89 2.02
CA LEU A 69 9.85 5.46 2.01
C LEU A 69 10.34 5.35 0.56
N GLU A 70 11.31 6.17 0.18
CA GLU A 70 11.88 6.15 -1.16
C GLU A 70 13.03 5.14 -1.24
N LEU A 71 12.91 4.18 -2.15
CA LEU A 71 13.95 3.21 -2.45
C LEU A 71 14.47 3.46 -3.86
N ASN A 72 15.79 3.65 -3.99
CA ASN A 72 16.46 3.93 -5.25
C ASN A 72 17.89 3.36 -5.23
N ASP A 73 18.52 3.23 -6.39
CA ASP A 73 19.84 2.59 -6.52
C ASP A 73 20.99 3.38 -5.89
N THR A 74 20.79 4.67 -5.58
CA THR A 74 21.80 5.47 -4.86
C THR A 74 21.82 5.13 -3.37
N LEU A 75 20.64 5.05 -2.76
CA LEU A 75 20.49 4.81 -1.33
C LEU A 75 20.49 3.31 -0.97
N HIS A 76 20.02 2.47 -1.91
CA HIS A 76 19.74 1.05 -1.73
C HIS A 76 20.35 0.19 -2.85
N PRO A 77 21.65 0.30 -3.14
CA PRO A 77 22.24 -0.23 -4.38
C PRO A 77 22.19 -1.77 -4.51
N HIS A 78 22.10 -2.51 -3.39
CA HIS A 78 21.97 -3.97 -3.42
C HIS A 78 20.58 -4.45 -3.82
N LEU A 79 19.56 -3.58 -3.78
CA LEU A 79 18.24 -3.94 -4.32
C LEU A 79 18.29 -4.09 -5.83
N GLU A 80 19.22 -3.40 -6.51
CA GLU A 80 19.34 -3.35 -7.97
C GLU A 80 17.96 -3.21 -8.65
N LEU A 81 17.22 -2.14 -8.30
CA LEU A 81 15.79 -2.04 -8.59
C LEU A 81 15.49 -2.08 -10.09
N GLU A 82 16.40 -1.59 -10.93
CA GLU A 82 16.29 -1.72 -12.38
C GLU A 82 16.16 -3.19 -12.83
N LYS A 83 16.90 -4.10 -12.19
CA LYS A 83 16.94 -5.53 -12.52
C LYS A 83 15.93 -6.35 -11.72
N SER A 84 15.68 -6.00 -10.46
CA SER A 84 14.90 -6.82 -9.52
C SER A 84 13.40 -6.53 -9.56
N MET A 85 12.99 -5.38 -10.07
CA MET A 85 11.58 -5.03 -10.26
C MET A 85 11.03 -5.68 -11.53
N ILE A 86 9.93 -6.41 -11.41
CA ILE A 86 9.25 -7.08 -12.53
C ILE A 86 7.85 -6.51 -12.73
N ASN A 87 7.36 -6.51 -13.97
CA ASN A 87 5.96 -6.21 -14.25
C ASN A 87 5.05 -7.34 -13.74
N ILE A 88 3.84 -6.97 -13.32
CA ILE A 88 2.77 -7.95 -13.16
C ILE A 88 2.40 -8.58 -14.52
N PRO A 89 1.81 -9.78 -14.56
CA PRO A 89 1.29 -10.36 -15.80
C PRO A 89 0.23 -9.48 -16.46
N ALA A 90 -0.10 -9.77 -17.72
CA ALA A 90 -1.20 -9.10 -18.39
C ALA A 90 -2.51 -9.32 -17.62
N VAL A 91 -3.25 -8.23 -17.41
CA VAL A 91 -4.52 -8.19 -16.69
C VAL A 91 -5.68 -7.84 -17.62
N ARG A 92 -6.87 -8.30 -17.25
CA ARG A 92 -8.14 -8.08 -17.94
C ARG A 92 -9.14 -7.40 -17.00
N PRO A 93 -10.22 -6.81 -17.52
CA PRO A 93 -11.30 -6.32 -16.68
C PRO A 93 -11.85 -7.44 -15.78
N GLY A 94 -11.83 -7.21 -14.47
CA GLY A 94 -12.26 -8.19 -13.45
C GLY A 94 -11.13 -8.89 -12.72
N ASP A 95 -9.89 -8.85 -13.24
CA ASP A 95 -8.74 -9.40 -12.52
C ASP A 95 -8.42 -8.56 -11.27
N TYR A 96 -8.00 -9.24 -10.20
CA TYR A 96 -7.61 -8.64 -8.93
C TYR A 96 -6.14 -8.93 -8.65
N VAL A 97 -5.36 -7.87 -8.41
CA VAL A 97 -3.93 -7.94 -8.09
C VAL A 97 -3.73 -7.45 -6.67
N ALA A 98 -3.06 -8.25 -5.85
CA ALA A 98 -2.70 -7.89 -4.48
C ALA A 98 -1.21 -8.10 -4.23
N TRP A 99 -0.65 -7.26 -3.36
CA TRP A 99 0.72 -7.37 -2.87
C TRP A 99 0.74 -7.08 -1.37
N HIS A 100 1.76 -7.55 -0.66
CA HIS A 100 1.91 -7.30 0.76
C HIS A 100 2.21 -5.81 1.01
N CYS A 101 1.75 -5.27 2.15
CA CYS A 101 1.95 -3.84 2.48
C CYS A 101 3.43 -3.40 2.50
N ASP A 102 4.35 -4.31 2.83
CA ASP A 102 5.80 -4.07 2.79
C ASP A 102 6.47 -4.40 1.43
N THR A 103 5.72 -4.84 0.41
CA THR A 103 6.28 -5.12 -0.92
C THR A 103 6.64 -3.82 -1.63
N ILE A 104 7.90 -3.72 -2.07
CA ILE A 104 8.37 -2.63 -2.94
C ILE A 104 7.61 -2.71 -4.26
N HIS A 105 7.00 -1.60 -4.65
CA HIS A 105 6.26 -1.50 -5.89
C HIS A 105 6.49 -0.14 -6.55
N SER A 106 6.29 -0.11 -7.86
CA SER A 106 6.32 1.11 -8.67
C SER A 106 5.34 0.95 -9.82
N VAL A 107 5.13 2.00 -10.61
CA VAL A 107 4.40 1.92 -11.88
C VAL A 107 5.42 2.00 -13.02
N ASP A 108 5.10 1.47 -14.19
CA ASP A 108 5.88 1.74 -15.40
C ASP A 108 6.05 3.25 -15.60
N THR A 109 7.26 3.66 -15.95
CA THR A 109 7.58 5.08 -16.19
C THR A 109 6.96 5.63 -17.47
N SER A 110 6.50 4.74 -18.37
CA SER A 110 5.81 5.07 -19.61
C SER A 110 4.67 4.09 -19.87
N HIS A 111 3.68 4.53 -20.65
CA HIS A 111 2.58 3.70 -21.14
C HIS A 111 2.68 3.64 -22.67
N THR A 112 3.08 2.48 -23.22
CA THR A 112 3.17 2.27 -24.68
C THR A 112 1.96 1.54 -25.27
N GLY A 113 0.92 1.32 -24.46
CA GLY A 113 -0.35 0.74 -24.90
C GLY A 113 -1.15 1.71 -25.76
N THR A 114 -2.22 1.20 -26.36
CA THR A 114 -3.15 1.98 -27.21
C THR A 114 -4.48 2.30 -26.52
N THR A 115 -4.66 1.84 -25.29
CA THR A 115 -5.89 2.01 -24.50
C THR A 115 -5.55 2.33 -23.05
N ASP A 116 -6.47 2.99 -22.35
CA ASP A 116 -6.26 3.38 -20.95
C ASP A 116 -5.87 2.20 -20.04
N SER A 117 -4.97 2.46 -19.10
CA SER A 117 -4.67 1.60 -17.96
C SER A 117 -5.51 2.07 -16.77
N SER A 118 -6.65 1.41 -16.53
CA SER A 118 -7.64 1.82 -15.52
C SER A 118 -7.82 0.78 -14.43
N VAL A 119 -7.71 1.22 -13.17
CA VAL A 119 -7.80 0.40 -11.96
C VAL A 119 -8.71 1.05 -10.92
N LEU A 120 -9.22 0.23 -10.00
CA LEU A 120 -9.90 0.68 -8.78
C LEU A 120 -9.12 0.13 -7.59
N TYR A 121 -8.66 1.00 -6.69
CA TYR A 121 -7.90 0.59 -5.51
C TYR A 121 -8.84 0.09 -4.42
N ILE A 122 -8.78 -1.20 -4.11
CA ILE A 122 -9.57 -1.85 -3.05
C ILE A 122 -8.62 -2.68 -2.19
N PRO A 123 -8.21 -2.21 -1.01
CA PRO A 123 -7.29 -2.94 -0.15
C PRO A 123 -8.01 -4.00 0.70
N ALA A 124 -7.27 -5.02 1.14
CA ALA A 124 -7.71 -5.90 2.21
C ALA A 124 -7.49 -5.21 3.57
N THR A 125 -8.57 -4.78 4.21
CA THR A 125 -8.52 -4.06 5.50
C THR A 125 -9.21 -4.89 6.59
N PRO A 126 -8.47 -5.60 7.46
CA PRO A 126 -9.08 -6.43 8.50
C PRO A 126 -9.76 -5.56 9.56
N LEU A 127 -10.79 -6.13 10.23
CA LEU A 127 -11.43 -5.46 11.35
C LEU A 127 -10.47 -5.39 12.54
N THR A 128 -10.06 -4.19 12.87
CA THR A 128 -9.28 -3.85 14.06
C THR A 128 -9.89 -2.60 14.70
N PRO A 129 -9.61 -2.31 15.98
CA PRO A 129 -10.13 -1.08 16.61
C PRO A 129 -9.75 0.19 15.87
N ALA A 130 -8.52 0.27 15.36
CA ALA A 130 -8.04 1.40 14.57
C ALA A 130 -8.78 1.52 13.23
N ASN A 131 -8.93 0.41 12.50
CA ASN A 131 -9.63 0.40 11.21
C ASN A 131 -11.13 0.67 11.37
N ALA A 132 -11.76 0.19 12.44
CA ALA A 132 -13.16 0.48 12.75
C ALA A 132 -13.39 1.97 13.09
N ALA A 133 -12.49 2.58 13.85
CA ALA A 133 -12.54 4.01 14.14
C ALA A 133 -12.33 4.87 12.87
N TYR A 134 -11.47 4.42 11.95
CA TYR A 134 -11.36 5.05 10.63
C TYR A 134 -12.64 4.86 9.80
N LEU A 135 -13.17 3.63 9.74
CA LEU A 135 -14.38 3.30 8.99
C LEU A 135 -15.59 4.12 9.46
N ALA A 136 -15.73 4.38 10.76
CA ALA A 136 -16.78 5.25 11.29
C ALA A 136 -16.71 6.68 10.70
N ARG A 137 -15.50 7.24 10.55
CA ARG A 137 -15.27 8.56 9.93
C ARG A 137 -15.47 8.51 8.42
N GLN A 138 -14.95 7.47 7.76
CA GLN A 138 -15.17 7.25 6.32
C GLN A 138 -16.67 7.15 6.00
N ARG A 139 -17.43 6.36 6.77
CA ARG A 139 -18.89 6.24 6.65
C ARG A 139 -19.56 7.60 6.75
N ALA A 140 -19.22 8.40 7.77
CA ALA A 140 -19.78 9.74 7.93
C ALA A 140 -19.50 10.67 6.73
N ASN A 141 -18.34 10.56 6.10
CA ASN A 141 -17.99 11.32 4.89
C ASN A 141 -18.71 10.77 3.65
N PHE A 142 -18.82 9.45 3.52
CA PHE A 142 -19.60 8.79 2.46
C PHE A 142 -21.05 9.27 2.47
N LEU A 143 -21.72 9.36 3.63
CA LEU A 143 -23.10 9.86 3.69
C LEU A 143 -23.23 11.29 3.14
N LYS A 144 -22.25 12.14 3.42
CA LYS A 144 -22.17 13.53 2.94
C LYS A 144 -21.68 13.67 1.50
N GLY A 145 -21.11 12.61 0.90
CA GLY A 145 -20.51 12.66 -0.43
C GLY A 145 -19.20 13.43 -0.50
N ILE A 146 -18.50 13.61 0.63
CA ILE A 146 -17.21 14.30 0.68
C ILE A 146 -16.05 13.30 0.75
N PRO A 147 -14.80 13.70 0.42
CA PRO A 147 -13.66 12.78 0.38
C PRO A 147 -13.41 12.07 1.72
N PRO A 148 -12.88 10.84 1.72
CA PRO A 148 -12.50 10.15 2.95
C PRO A 148 -11.38 10.90 3.71
N PRO A 149 -11.23 10.67 5.04
CA PRO A 149 -10.35 11.49 5.89
C PRO A 149 -8.87 11.52 5.49
N ASP A 150 -8.37 10.50 4.78
CA ASP A 150 -6.96 10.40 4.39
C ASP A 150 -6.63 11.14 3.09
N PHE A 151 -7.64 11.63 2.39
CA PHE A 151 -7.48 12.38 1.14
C PHE A 151 -7.66 13.88 1.37
N PRO A 152 -7.11 14.74 0.48
CA PRO A 152 -7.40 16.16 0.51
C PRO A 152 -8.92 16.41 0.57
N GLY A 153 -9.35 17.22 1.54
CA GLY A 153 -10.76 17.53 1.74
C GLY A 153 -11.36 18.38 0.62
N GLY A 154 -12.65 18.69 0.74
CA GLY A 154 -13.39 19.50 -0.22
C GLY A 154 -14.85 19.06 -0.33
N VAL A 155 -15.55 19.57 -1.34
CA VAL A 155 -16.95 19.20 -1.62
C VAL A 155 -17.08 17.77 -2.18
N GLY A 156 -15.99 17.21 -2.70
CA GLY A 156 -15.97 15.86 -3.25
C GLY A 156 -17.05 15.63 -4.29
N GLU A 157 -17.83 14.58 -4.08
CA GLU A 157 -18.89 14.12 -4.96
C GLU A 157 -20.28 14.60 -4.51
N GLU A 158 -20.39 15.46 -3.49
CA GLU A 158 -21.65 15.85 -2.82
C GLU A 158 -22.76 16.25 -3.82
N HIS A 159 -22.40 16.94 -4.90
CA HIS A 159 -23.35 17.44 -5.91
C HIS A 159 -23.43 16.59 -7.19
N HIS A 160 -22.76 15.43 -7.24
CA HIS A 160 -22.74 14.58 -8.44
C HIS A 160 -24.03 13.77 -8.56
N VAL A 161 -24.58 13.75 -9.78
CA VAL A 161 -25.70 12.88 -10.12
C VAL A 161 -25.21 11.44 -10.23
N GLY A 162 -25.92 10.49 -9.62
CA GLY A 162 -25.57 9.06 -9.69
C GLY A 162 -24.49 8.61 -8.69
N ARG A 163 -24.15 9.44 -7.70
CA ARG A 163 -23.29 9.06 -6.58
C ARG A 163 -23.92 7.93 -5.77
N GLY A 164 -23.09 6.97 -5.34
CA GLY A 164 -23.50 5.93 -4.39
C GLY A 164 -24.07 6.52 -3.09
N SER A 165 -25.14 5.92 -2.60
CA SER A 165 -25.96 6.42 -1.51
C SER A 165 -26.33 5.32 -0.50
N GLU A 166 -26.97 5.69 0.60
CA GLU A 166 -27.56 4.72 1.54
C GLU A 166 -28.58 3.80 0.87
N ALA A 167 -29.30 4.30 -0.15
CA ALA A 167 -30.29 3.51 -0.88
C ALA A 167 -29.64 2.38 -1.69
N ASP A 168 -28.46 2.63 -2.25
CA ASP A 168 -27.69 1.60 -2.96
C ASP A 168 -27.23 0.52 -1.97
N LEU A 169 -26.68 0.94 -0.82
CA LEU A 169 -26.28 0.02 0.24
C LEU A 169 -27.44 -0.80 0.80
N ALA A 170 -28.65 -0.25 0.87
CA ALA A 170 -29.83 -0.96 1.37
C ALA A 170 -30.20 -2.18 0.51
N ASN A 171 -29.80 -2.19 -0.76
CA ASN A 171 -30.01 -3.32 -1.68
C ASN A 171 -28.89 -4.37 -1.63
N GLU A 172 -27.83 -4.11 -0.87
CA GLU A 172 -26.67 -4.99 -0.75
C GLU A 172 -26.80 -6.03 0.37
N SER A 173 -25.92 -7.04 0.36
CA SER A 173 -25.88 -8.08 1.39
C SER A 173 -25.55 -7.52 2.78
N LYS A 174 -25.83 -8.31 3.84
CA LYS A 174 -25.41 -7.95 5.20
C LYS A 174 -23.90 -7.79 5.29
N GLU A 175 -23.14 -8.65 4.61
CA GLU A 175 -21.68 -8.64 4.59
C GLU A 175 -21.15 -7.35 3.94
N ALA A 176 -21.72 -6.92 2.81
CA ALA A 176 -21.36 -5.67 2.15
C ALA A 176 -21.70 -4.45 3.01
N ARG A 177 -22.88 -4.45 3.66
CA ARG A 177 -23.26 -3.37 4.58
C ARG A 177 -22.36 -3.31 5.83
N ARG A 178 -21.91 -4.47 6.33
CA ARG A 178 -20.94 -4.57 7.43
C ARG A 178 -19.55 -4.06 7.02
N SER A 179 -19.10 -4.33 5.79
CA SER A 179 -17.77 -3.89 5.31
C SER A 179 -17.66 -2.37 5.19
N VAL A 180 -18.78 -1.67 4.97
CA VAL A 180 -18.84 -0.20 4.95
C VAL A 180 -19.34 0.41 6.27
N GLY A 181 -19.55 -0.42 7.30
CA GLY A 181 -19.86 0.02 8.66
C GLY A 181 -21.29 0.53 8.86
N VAL A 182 -22.24 0.25 7.96
CA VAL A 182 -23.67 0.63 8.13
C VAL A 182 -24.52 -0.48 8.75
N GLU A 183 -23.94 -1.66 8.99
CA GLU A 183 -24.59 -2.80 9.64
C GLU A 183 -23.70 -3.36 10.75
N LYS A 184 -24.34 -3.82 11.83
CA LYS A 184 -23.64 -4.37 13.00
C LYS A 184 -23.05 -5.75 12.68
N TRP A 185 -21.85 -6.01 13.19
CA TRP A 185 -21.27 -7.35 13.15
C TRP A 185 -21.92 -8.25 14.20
N GLU A 186 -22.28 -9.47 13.82
CA GLU A 186 -22.64 -10.53 14.78
C GLU A 186 -21.38 -11.00 15.50
N VAL A 187 -21.44 -11.10 16.84
CA VAL A 187 -20.27 -11.43 17.66
C VAL A 187 -20.14 -12.94 17.81
N GLU A 188 -19.31 -13.53 16.96
CA GLU A 188 -19.15 -14.97 16.82
C GLU A 188 -17.66 -15.36 16.67
N GLY A 189 -17.35 -16.65 16.77
CA GLY A 189 -15.99 -17.17 16.58
C GLY A 189 -15.14 -17.25 17.86
N GLU A 190 -13.82 -17.38 17.66
CA GLU A 190 -12.84 -17.51 18.74
C GLU A 190 -12.66 -16.21 19.53
N GLU A 191 -12.03 -16.30 20.71
CA GLU A 191 -11.88 -15.17 21.64
C GLU A 191 -11.32 -13.90 20.98
N GLY A 192 -10.28 -14.03 20.14
CA GLY A 192 -9.68 -12.90 19.42
C GLY A 192 -10.64 -12.26 18.42
N VAL A 193 -11.39 -13.08 17.67
CA VAL A 193 -12.38 -12.61 16.69
C VAL A 193 -13.52 -11.90 17.40
N ARG A 194 -14.06 -12.49 18.47
CA ARG A 194 -15.13 -11.88 19.28
C ARG A 194 -14.72 -10.51 19.82
N LYS A 195 -13.51 -10.40 20.40
CA LYS A 195 -12.98 -9.12 20.89
C LYS A 195 -12.90 -8.08 19.78
N ALA A 196 -12.37 -8.45 18.61
CA ALA A 196 -12.28 -7.54 17.47
C ALA A 196 -13.67 -7.09 16.97
N LEU A 197 -14.67 -7.98 16.97
CA LEU A 197 -16.05 -7.67 16.58
C LEU A 197 -16.75 -6.79 17.61
N GLU A 198 -16.56 -7.05 18.91
CA GLU A 198 -17.10 -6.24 20.00
C GLU A 198 -16.51 -4.81 19.99
N GLU A 199 -15.19 -4.70 19.90
CA GLU A 199 -14.48 -3.41 19.82
C GLU A 199 -14.79 -2.67 18.52
N GLY A 200 -14.87 -3.40 17.40
CA GLY A 200 -15.24 -2.86 16.10
C GLY A 200 -16.65 -2.28 16.09
N ASN A 201 -17.62 -3.02 16.63
CA ASN A 201 -19.00 -2.54 16.79
C ASN A 201 -19.06 -1.27 17.66
N LYS A 202 -18.36 -1.27 18.80
CA LYS A 202 -18.29 -0.09 19.68
C LYS A 202 -17.70 1.12 18.96
N ALA A 203 -16.62 0.94 18.20
CA ALA A 203 -15.99 2.02 17.43
C ALA A 203 -16.88 2.55 16.29
N LEU A 204 -17.73 1.69 15.71
CA LEU A 204 -18.71 2.05 14.69
C LEU A 204 -19.99 2.71 15.26
N GLY A 205 -20.17 2.66 16.58
CA GLY A 205 -21.31 3.24 17.30
C GLY A 205 -22.51 2.29 17.47
N PHE A 206 -22.29 0.98 17.48
CA PHE A 206 -23.31 -0.07 17.70
C PHE A 206 -23.29 -0.68 19.10
#